data_AF-A0A060ZKR4-F1
#
_entry.id   AF-A0A060ZKR4-F1
#
_cell.length_a   1.000
_cell.length_b   1.000
_cell.length_c   1.000
_cell.angle_alpha   90.00
_cell.angle_beta   90.00
_cell.angle_gamma   90.00
#
_symmetry.space_group_name_H-M   'P 1'
#
loop_
_entity.id
_entity.type
_entity.pdbx_description
1 polymer ?
#
loop_
_entity_poly.entity_id
_entity_poly.type
_entity_poly.pdbx_seq_one_letter_code
_entity_poly.pdbx_strand_id
1 'polypeptide(L)'
;MYYVCTILEMDWHVSIKCYGTWRLIHRWKILHLSYLQENLGKLMTNLRSTHPHFVRCIIPNETKTPGAMENPLVMHQLRCNGVLEGIRICRKGFPNRILYADFKQRYRILNPNAIPEGQFMDNMKASEKLLGSLDIDHTQYRLGHTKVFFKAGLLGLLEEMRDDRLALIITAFQARSRGLLARIEFQKMVDRRDALLVIQWNIRAFMGVKNWPWMKLYFKIKPLLKSAETEKEMANMKEEFLKLKEAYAKSEARRKELEEKMVSLLQEKNDLQLAVQTQEDTIVDAEERCEGLIKSKIQLEAKAKELTERLEDEEEMNSELTAKKRKLEDECSE
;
A
#
# COMPACT_ATOMS: atom_id res chain seq x y z
N MET A 1 12.25 17.10 24.03
CA MET A 1 12.89 15.83 24.46
C MET A 1 13.90 15.44 23.40
N TYR A 2 15.13 15.90 23.55
CA TYR A 2 16.27 15.56 22.69
C TYR A 2 17.13 14.57 23.48
N TYR A 3 17.32 13.35 22.99
CA TYR A 3 18.37 12.46 23.50
C TYR A 3 19.56 12.56 22.56
N VAL A 4 20.57 13.29 23.03
CA VAL A 4 21.93 13.32 22.48
C VAL A 4 22.61 12.02 22.91
N CYS A 5 23.01 11.19 21.94
CA CYS A 5 23.79 9.99 22.19
C CYS A 5 25.27 10.39 22.25
N THR A 6 25.78 10.58 23.46
CA THR A 6 27.19 10.83 23.73
C THR A 6 27.94 9.49 23.60
N ILE A 7 28.71 9.34 22.52
CA ILE A 7 29.71 8.27 22.40
C ILE A 7 30.86 8.64 23.34
N LEU A 8 30.94 7.95 24.48
CA LEU A 8 32.10 7.99 25.37
C LEU A 8 33.26 7.23 24.69
N GLU A 9 34.27 7.98 24.27
CA GLU A 9 35.63 7.46 24.10
C GLU A 9 36.09 6.89 25.44
N MET A 10 36.17 5.56 25.53
CA MET A 10 36.87 4.89 26.62
C MET A 10 38.30 4.58 26.19
N ASP A 11 39.23 5.31 26.81
CA ASP A 11 40.67 5.11 26.78
C ASP A 11 41.06 3.64 27.03
N TRP A 12 41.67 3.02 26.03
CA TRP A 12 42.29 1.69 26.13
C TRP A 12 43.74 1.83 26.59
N HIS A 13 43.93 1.94 27.91
CA HIS A 13 45.23 1.69 28.57
C HIS A 13 45.02 0.82 29.81
N VAL A 14 44.66 -0.45 29.61
CA VAL A 14 44.81 -1.48 30.63
C VAL A 14 45.32 -2.76 29.98
N SER A 15 46.57 -3.07 30.28
CA SER A 15 47.26 -4.30 29.93
C SER A 15 46.67 -5.48 30.72
N ILE A 16 45.69 -6.19 30.15
CA ILE A 16 45.15 -7.45 30.68
C ILE A 16 45.06 -8.46 29.53
N LYS A 17 45.66 -9.64 29.75
CA LYS A 17 45.68 -10.84 28.88
C LYS A 17 44.42 -11.00 28.00
N CYS A 18 44.51 -10.62 26.73
CA CYS A 18 43.40 -10.64 25.76
C CYS A 18 43.60 -11.72 24.68
N TYR A 19 43.46 -13.01 25.02
CA TYR A 19 43.19 -14.05 24.02
C TYR A 19 41.71 -14.51 24.03
N GLY A 20 40.93 -14.18 25.07
CA GLY A 20 39.50 -14.51 25.18
C GLY A 20 38.53 -13.44 24.65
N THR A 21 38.92 -12.17 24.68
CA THR A 21 38.10 -11.00 24.28
C THR A 21 38.00 -10.81 22.76
N TRP A 22 39.04 -11.17 22.01
CA TRP A 22 39.02 -11.12 20.54
C TRP A 22 37.97 -12.06 19.92
N ARG A 23 37.76 -13.23 20.53
CA ARG A 23 36.79 -14.23 20.06
C ARG A 23 35.35 -13.76 20.33
N LEU A 24 35.11 -13.03 21.41
CA LEU A 24 33.80 -12.41 21.73
C LEU A 24 33.48 -11.22 20.80
N ILE A 25 34.46 -10.37 20.48
CA ILE A 25 34.29 -9.24 19.56
C ILE A 25 34.07 -9.72 18.11
N HIS A 26 34.79 -10.75 17.65
CA HIS A 26 34.54 -11.37 16.35
C HIS A 26 33.15 -12.03 16.29
N ARG A 27 32.73 -12.73 17.35
CA ARG A 27 31.41 -13.37 17.41
C ARG A 27 30.28 -12.33 17.42
N TRP A 28 30.44 -11.21 18.13
CA TRP A 28 29.52 -10.07 18.08
C TRP A 28 29.46 -9.40 16.70
N LYS A 29 30.61 -9.20 16.04
CA LYS A 29 30.66 -8.66 14.66
C LYS A 29 29.96 -9.58 13.66
N ILE A 30 30.15 -10.90 13.78
CA ILE A 30 29.52 -11.89 12.89
C ILE A 30 28.00 -11.92 13.11
N LEU A 31 27.54 -11.93 14.36
CA LEU A 31 26.11 -11.92 14.70
C LEU A 31 25.41 -10.62 14.24
N HIS A 32 26.09 -9.48 14.37
CA HIS A 32 25.55 -8.19 13.92
C HIS A 32 25.52 -8.08 12.39
N LEU A 33 26.49 -8.69 11.69
CA LEU A 33 26.53 -8.69 10.23
C LEU A 33 25.46 -9.62 9.63
N SER A 34 25.24 -10.80 10.23
CA SER A 34 24.18 -11.72 9.80
C SER A 34 22.78 -11.13 10.02
N TYR A 35 22.56 -10.48 11.17
CA TYR A 35 21.31 -9.76 11.44
C TYR A 35 21.05 -8.63 10.43
N LEU A 36 22.09 -7.88 10.04
CA LEU A 36 21.98 -6.84 9.03
C LEU A 36 21.65 -7.44 7.64
N GLN A 37 22.25 -8.57 7.28
CA GLN A 37 21.99 -9.27 6.02
C GLN A 37 20.54 -9.77 5.94
N GLU A 38 20.01 -10.33 7.02
CA GLU A 38 18.62 -10.82 7.07
C GLU A 38 17.63 -9.66 6.91
N ASN A 39 17.85 -8.56 7.63
CA ASN A 39 17.04 -7.35 7.52
C ASN A 39 17.11 -6.73 6.12
N LEU A 40 18.31 -6.69 5.52
CA LEU A 40 18.50 -6.26 4.14
C LEU A 40 17.77 -7.17 3.14
N GLY A 41 17.78 -8.49 3.38
CA GLY A 41 17.06 -9.46 2.55
C GLY A 41 15.55 -9.23 2.58
N LYS A 42 14.97 -9.04 3.77
CA LYS A 42 13.56 -8.69 3.95
C LYS A 42 13.23 -7.36 3.27
N LEU A 43 14.06 -6.34 3.47
CA LEU A 43 13.88 -5.04 2.83
C LEU A 43 13.93 -5.12 1.31
N MET A 44 14.91 -5.83 0.73
CA MET A 44 15.05 -5.98 -0.72
C MET A 44 13.90 -6.75 -1.34
N THR A 45 13.36 -7.75 -0.63
CA THR A 45 12.17 -8.49 -1.07
C THR A 45 10.95 -7.57 -1.13
N ASN A 46 10.77 -6.71 -0.11
CA ASN A 46 9.69 -5.72 -0.07
C ASN A 46 9.85 -4.62 -1.13
N LEU A 47 11.08 -4.15 -1.37
CA LEU A 47 11.35 -3.15 -2.41
C LEU A 47 11.14 -3.73 -3.82
N ARG A 48 11.39 -5.03 -4.04
CA ARG A 48 11.16 -5.69 -5.33
C ARG A 48 9.69 -6.00 -5.60
N SER A 49 8.88 -6.20 -4.56
CA SER A 49 7.44 -6.45 -4.70
C SER A 49 6.62 -5.17 -4.91
N THR A 50 7.22 -4.00 -4.71
CA THR A 50 6.58 -2.69 -4.85
C THR A 50 6.94 -2.02 -6.18
N HIS A 51 6.26 -0.91 -6.50
CA HIS A 51 6.55 -0.08 -7.66
C HIS A 51 7.52 1.07 -7.27
N PRO A 52 8.82 1.00 -7.60
CA PRO A 52 9.79 1.97 -7.13
C PRO A 52 9.70 3.29 -7.90
N HIS A 53 9.80 4.39 -7.18
CA HIS A 53 9.99 5.73 -7.73
C HIS A 53 11.37 6.24 -7.35
N PHE A 54 12.15 6.69 -8.34
CA PHE A 54 13.54 7.11 -8.13
C PHE A 54 13.66 8.63 -8.12
N VAL A 55 14.27 9.15 -7.06
CA VAL A 55 14.75 10.54 -6.98
C VAL A 55 16.27 10.50 -6.88
N ARG A 56 16.96 11.18 -7.81
CA ARG A 56 18.42 11.23 -7.84
C ARG A 56 18.89 12.64 -7.54
N CYS A 57 19.48 12.81 -6.37
CA CYS A 57 20.08 14.07 -5.94
C CYS A 57 21.44 14.25 -6.63
N ILE A 58 21.74 15.48 -7.04
CA ILE A 58 23.04 15.87 -7.62
C ILE A 58 23.67 16.90 -6.70
N ILE A 59 24.94 16.69 -6.36
CA ILE A 59 25.71 17.61 -5.54
C ILE A 59 26.23 18.73 -6.45
N PRO A 60 25.89 20.00 -6.18
CA PRO A 60 26.24 21.11 -7.08
C PRO A 60 27.68 21.61 -6.91
N ASN A 61 28.24 21.52 -5.70
CA ASN A 61 29.61 21.92 -5.36
C ASN A 61 30.07 21.24 -4.07
N GLU A 62 31.38 21.16 -3.84
CA GLU A 62 31.96 20.61 -2.60
C GLU A 62 32.03 21.62 -1.45
N THR A 63 32.05 22.93 -1.78
CA THR A 63 32.17 24.05 -0.83
C THR A 63 30.89 24.31 -0.02
N LYS A 64 29.81 23.58 -0.29
CA LYS A 64 28.47 23.73 0.32
C LYS A 64 27.90 25.16 0.19
N THR A 65 28.35 25.91 -0.81
CA THR A 65 27.90 27.28 -1.07
C THR A 65 26.60 27.26 -1.87
N PRO A 66 25.51 27.88 -1.39
CA PRO A 66 24.25 27.90 -2.12
C PRO A 66 24.39 28.70 -3.43
N GLY A 67 23.76 28.23 -4.50
CA GLY A 67 23.75 28.91 -5.81
C GLY A 67 25.03 28.77 -6.65
N ALA A 68 26.15 28.32 -6.06
CA ALA A 68 27.35 27.97 -6.82
C ALA A 68 27.19 26.58 -7.46
N MET A 69 27.68 26.40 -8.69
CA MET A 69 27.57 25.14 -9.42
C MET A 69 28.89 24.83 -10.12
N GLU A 70 29.41 23.63 -9.89
CA GLU A 70 30.64 23.15 -10.51
C GLU A 70 30.32 22.12 -11.60
N ASN A 71 30.44 22.55 -12.86
CA ASN A 71 30.07 21.74 -14.00
C ASN A 71 30.88 20.43 -14.12
N PRO A 72 32.21 20.39 -13.92
CA PRO A 72 32.97 19.13 -13.97
C PRO A 72 32.47 18.06 -12.99
N LEU A 73 32.19 18.46 -11.75
CA LEU A 73 31.66 17.59 -10.70
C LEU A 73 30.29 17.02 -11.07
N VAL A 74 29.41 17.86 -11.60
CA VAL A 74 28.06 17.44 -12.02
C VAL A 74 28.11 16.54 -13.25
N MET A 75 28.98 16.86 -14.22
CA MET A 75 29.19 16.02 -15.40
C MET A 75 29.70 14.63 -15.04
N HIS A 76 30.61 14.53 -14.06
CA HIS A 76 31.05 13.23 -13.53
C HIS A 76 29.88 12.45 -12.91
N GLN A 77 29.09 13.08 -12.03
CA GLN A 77 27.93 12.44 -11.40
C GLN A 77 26.88 11.97 -12.41
N LEU A 78 26.56 12.77 -13.44
CA LEU A 78 25.57 12.41 -14.46
C LEU A 78 25.97 11.16 -15.24
N ARG A 79 27.27 10.99 -15.50
CA ARG A 79 27.84 9.81 -16.18
C ARG A 79 27.88 8.60 -15.25
N CYS A 80 28.47 8.72 -14.06
CA CYS A 80 28.63 7.61 -13.12
C CYS A 80 27.28 7.05 -12.63
N ASN A 81 26.29 7.93 -12.43
CA ASN A 81 24.95 7.50 -12.03
C ASN A 81 24.10 6.98 -13.21
N GLY A 82 24.60 7.04 -14.46
CA GLY A 82 23.86 6.61 -15.65
C GLY A 82 22.59 7.44 -15.90
N VAL A 83 22.60 8.74 -15.59
CA VAL A 83 21.44 9.62 -15.81
C VAL A 83 21.15 9.75 -17.30
N LEU A 84 22.19 9.86 -18.13
CA LEU A 84 22.04 9.99 -19.58
C LEU A 84 21.40 8.73 -20.19
N GLU A 85 21.83 7.56 -19.76
CA GLU A 85 21.27 6.26 -20.15
C GLU A 85 19.82 6.13 -19.69
N GLY A 86 19.53 6.53 -18.44
CA GLY A 86 18.17 6.57 -17.90
C GLY A 86 17.24 7.45 -18.73
N ILE A 87 17.67 8.68 -19.07
CA ILE A 87 16.90 9.59 -19.93
C ILE A 87 16.71 8.99 -21.33
N ARG A 88 17.77 8.39 -21.91
CA ARG A 88 17.71 7.76 -23.24
C ARG A 88 16.70 6.61 -23.27
N ILE A 89 16.66 5.78 -22.22
CA ILE A 89 15.69 4.69 -22.06
C ILE A 89 14.28 5.27 -21.88
N CYS A 90 14.08 6.25 -21.01
CA CYS A 90 12.77 6.88 -20.80
C CYS A 90 12.21 7.55 -22.06
N ARG A 91 13.08 8.14 -22.90
CA ARG A 91 12.68 8.78 -24.16
C ARG A 91 12.33 7.79 -25.26
N LYS A 92 13.04 6.65 -25.34
CA LYS A 92 12.72 5.57 -26.29
C LYS A 92 11.58 4.69 -25.80
N GLY A 93 11.43 4.57 -24.49
CA GLY A 93 10.48 3.70 -23.83
C GLY A 93 9.14 4.37 -23.55
N PHE A 94 8.30 3.60 -22.85
CA PHE A 94 6.97 4.00 -22.41
C PHE A 94 6.90 3.76 -20.90
N PRO A 95 7.16 4.80 -20.08
CA PRO A 95 7.27 4.65 -18.64
C PRO A 95 5.93 4.30 -17.98
N ASN A 96 4.83 4.80 -18.52
CA ASN A 96 3.49 4.58 -17.98
C ASN A 96 2.85 3.34 -18.61
N ARG A 97 2.39 2.40 -17.78
CA ARG A 97 1.82 1.12 -18.21
C ARG A 97 0.53 0.85 -17.47
N ILE A 98 -0.59 0.80 -18.18
CA ILE A 98 -1.93 0.68 -17.59
C ILE A 98 -2.63 -0.54 -18.16
N LEU A 99 -3.34 -1.30 -17.32
CA LEU A 99 -4.14 -2.43 -17.75
C LEU A 99 -5.31 -1.94 -18.62
N TYR A 100 -5.69 -2.73 -19.63
CA TYR A 100 -6.81 -2.35 -20.51
C TYR A 100 -8.14 -2.15 -19.76
N ALA A 101 -8.41 -2.96 -18.73
CA ALA A 101 -9.62 -2.84 -17.93
C ALA A 101 -9.68 -1.47 -17.21
N ASP A 102 -8.59 -1.08 -16.55
CA ASP A 102 -8.48 0.19 -15.83
C ASP A 102 -8.55 1.38 -16.78
N PHE A 103 -7.84 1.30 -17.92
CA PHE A 103 -7.85 2.35 -18.94
C PHE A 103 -9.26 2.57 -19.48
N LYS A 104 -9.93 1.49 -19.89
CA LYS A 104 -11.32 1.54 -20.38
C LYS A 104 -12.25 2.16 -19.32
N GLN A 105 -12.20 1.68 -18.08
CA GLN A 105 -13.09 2.19 -17.03
C GLN A 105 -12.83 3.68 -16.74
N ARG A 106 -11.56 4.09 -16.67
CA ARG A 106 -11.16 5.45 -16.27
C ARG A 106 -11.46 6.50 -17.33
N TYR A 107 -11.18 6.20 -18.61
CA TYR A 107 -11.26 7.17 -19.70
C TYR A 107 -12.52 7.06 -20.56
N ARG A 108 -13.41 6.09 -20.31
CA ARG A 108 -14.69 5.98 -21.02
C ARG A 108 -15.53 7.27 -20.98
N ILE A 109 -15.36 8.10 -19.96
CA ILE A 109 -16.08 9.37 -19.83
C ILE A 109 -15.69 10.42 -20.88
N LEU A 110 -14.47 10.32 -21.44
CA LEU A 110 -13.99 11.24 -22.48
C LEU A 110 -14.85 11.14 -23.73
N ASN A 111 -15.17 9.91 -24.15
CA ASN A 111 -16.04 9.67 -25.29
C ASN A 111 -16.90 8.41 -25.08
N PRO A 112 -18.12 8.56 -24.50
CA PRO A 112 -19.03 7.44 -24.30
C PRO A 112 -19.50 6.80 -25.61
N ASN A 113 -19.54 7.55 -26.71
CA ASN A 113 -20.02 7.06 -28.01
C ASN A 113 -19.03 6.07 -28.65
N ALA A 114 -17.74 6.17 -28.32
CA ALA A 114 -16.72 5.26 -28.82
C ALA A 114 -16.90 3.82 -28.29
N ILE A 115 -17.57 3.65 -27.14
CA ILE A 115 -17.80 2.37 -26.48
C ILE A 115 -19.30 2.20 -26.19
N PRO A 116 -20.07 1.60 -27.12
CA PRO A 116 -21.52 1.46 -26.96
C PRO A 116 -21.90 0.66 -25.70
N GLU A 117 -22.96 1.09 -25.01
CA GLU A 117 -23.48 0.44 -23.82
C GLU A 117 -24.17 -0.90 -24.15
N GLY A 118 -23.87 -1.93 -23.36
CA GLY A 118 -24.52 -3.24 -23.45
C GLY A 118 -23.89 -4.25 -24.41
N GLN A 119 -22.95 -3.85 -25.26
CA GLN A 119 -22.19 -4.79 -26.09
C GLN A 119 -20.90 -5.21 -25.37
N PHE A 120 -20.70 -6.52 -25.19
CA PHE A 120 -19.42 -7.03 -24.69
C PHE A 120 -18.34 -6.77 -25.76
N MET A 121 -17.55 -5.73 -25.54
CA MET A 121 -16.39 -5.40 -26.35
C MET A 121 -15.13 -5.70 -25.56
N ASP A 122 -14.24 -6.45 -26.20
CA ASP A 122 -12.91 -6.75 -25.67
C ASP A 122 -12.19 -5.47 -25.25
N ASN A 123 -11.53 -5.51 -24.08
CA ASN A 123 -10.94 -4.33 -23.45
C ASN A 123 -9.81 -3.75 -24.29
N MET A 124 -9.09 -4.57 -25.04
CA MET A 124 -8.08 -4.13 -26.00
C MET A 124 -8.70 -3.29 -27.13
N LYS A 125 -9.70 -3.83 -27.82
CA LYS A 125 -10.41 -3.14 -28.92
C LYS A 125 -11.14 -1.89 -28.46
N ALA A 126 -11.74 -1.92 -27.26
CA ALA A 126 -12.40 -0.76 -26.68
C ALA A 126 -11.42 0.37 -26.39
N SER A 127 -10.22 0.03 -25.89
CA SER A 127 -9.17 1.01 -25.61
C SER A 127 -8.55 1.58 -26.89
N GLU A 128 -8.39 0.74 -27.92
CA GLU A 128 -7.96 1.18 -29.25
C GLU A 128 -8.96 2.15 -29.89
N LYS A 129 -10.26 1.82 -29.89
CA LYS A 129 -11.30 2.72 -30.39
C LYS A 129 -11.38 4.02 -29.61
N LEU A 130 -11.26 3.96 -28.28
CA LEU A 130 -11.26 5.15 -27.44
C LEU A 130 -10.07 6.05 -27.76
N LEU A 131 -8.86 5.49 -27.82
CA LEU A 131 -7.65 6.24 -28.18
C LEU A 131 -7.69 6.76 -29.62
N GLY A 132 -8.27 6.02 -30.56
CA GLY A 132 -8.44 6.49 -31.94
C GLY A 132 -9.55 7.52 -32.11
N SER A 133 -10.50 7.59 -31.16
CA SER A 133 -11.51 8.67 -31.13
C SER A 133 -10.98 9.97 -30.54
N LEU A 134 -9.86 9.90 -29.83
CA LEU A 134 -9.11 11.04 -29.34
C LEU A 134 -8.06 11.37 -30.41
N ASP A 135 -7.91 12.64 -30.76
CA ASP A 135 -6.94 13.08 -31.78
C ASP A 135 -5.50 13.06 -31.21
N ILE A 136 -5.04 11.86 -30.87
CA ILE A 136 -3.76 11.60 -30.21
C ILE A 136 -2.84 10.89 -31.20
N ASP A 137 -1.64 11.42 -31.36
CA ASP A 137 -0.64 10.80 -32.22
C ASP A 137 -0.28 9.38 -31.74
N HIS A 138 -0.39 8.43 -32.66
CA HIS A 138 -0.02 7.03 -32.46
C HIS A 138 1.43 6.85 -32.03
N THR A 139 2.36 7.80 -32.23
CA THR A 139 3.74 7.65 -31.71
C THR A 139 3.86 7.81 -30.18
N GLN A 140 2.85 8.38 -29.53
CA GLN A 140 2.87 8.67 -28.09
C GLN A 140 2.39 7.51 -27.22
N TYR A 141 1.75 6.52 -27.82
CA TYR A 141 1.31 5.31 -27.14
C TYR A 141 1.61 4.03 -27.94
N ARG A 142 1.58 2.88 -27.27
CA ARG A 142 1.67 1.55 -27.88
C ARG A 142 0.69 0.61 -27.21
N LEU A 143 0.04 -0.22 -28.01
CA LEU A 143 -0.85 -1.28 -27.54
C LEU A 143 -0.03 -2.56 -27.36
N GLY A 144 0.01 -3.12 -26.15
CA GLY A 144 0.56 -4.45 -25.91
C GLY A 144 -0.53 -5.51 -25.79
N HIS A 145 -0.17 -6.73 -25.36
CA HIS A 145 -1.15 -7.81 -25.21
C HIS A 145 -2.11 -7.60 -24.02
N THR A 146 -1.60 -7.12 -22.88
CA THR A 146 -2.40 -6.96 -21.65
C THR A 146 -2.49 -5.52 -21.15
N LYS A 147 -1.62 -4.64 -21.64
CA LYS A 147 -1.44 -3.27 -21.15
C LYS A 147 -1.31 -2.28 -22.30
N VAL A 148 -1.74 -1.05 -22.06
CA VAL A 148 -1.42 0.12 -22.88
C VAL A 148 -0.19 0.81 -22.31
N PHE A 149 0.69 1.25 -23.20
CA PHE A 149 1.95 1.89 -22.90
C PHE A 149 1.89 3.35 -23.36
N PHE A 150 2.21 4.30 -22.47
CA PHE A 150 2.19 5.73 -22.77
C PHE A 150 3.58 6.35 -22.56
N LYS A 151 3.92 7.30 -23.43
CA LYS A 151 5.06 8.20 -23.20
C LYS A 151 4.78 9.11 -22.00
N ALA A 152 5.85 9.71 -21.47
CA ALA A 152 5.74 10.75 -20.45
C ALA A 152 4.92 11.93 -21.01
N GLY A 153 4.09 12.55 -20.18
CA GLY A 153 3.23 13.69 -20.55
C GLY A 153 1.84 13.30 -21.05
N LEU A 154 1.71 12.32 -21.94
CA LEU A 154 0.42 11.95 -22.54
C LEU A 154 -0.63 11.54 -21.49
N LEU A 155 -0.23 10.80 -20.46
CA LEU A 155 -1.14 10.41 -19.39
C LEU A 155 -1.68 11.62 -18.61
N GLY A 156 -0.86 12.66 -18.42
CA GLY A 156 -1.28 13.90 -17.78
C GLY A 156 -2.31 14.65 -18.62
N LEU A 157 -2.10 14.73 -19.94
CA LEU A 157 -3.07 15.31 -20.87
C LEU A 157 -4.42 14.57 -20.84
N LEU A 158 -4.39 13.23 -20.80
CA LEU A 158 -5.61 12.43 -20.69
C LEU A 158 -6.36 12.67 -19.38
N GLU A 159 -5.65 12.87 -18.26
CA GLU A 159 -6.29 13.26 -16.99
C GLU A 159 -6.86 14.67 -17.03
N GLU A 160 -6.17 15.64 -17.64
CA GLU A 160 -6.66 17.02 -17.79
C GLU A 160 -7.95 17.08 -18.61
N MET A 161 -7.97 16.42 -19.78
CA MET A 161 -9.20 16.30 -20.60
C MET A 161 -10.35 15.63 -19.85
N ARG A 162 -10.02 14.68 -18.96
CA ARG A 162 -11.00 13.95 -18.15
C ARG A 162 -11.56 14.84 -17.05
N ASP A 163 -10.71 15.62 -16.40
CA ASP A 163 -11.09 16.56 -15.34
C ASP A 163 -12.00 17.66 -15.90
N ASP A 164 -11.71 18.19 -17.08
CA ASP A 164 -12.59 19.15 -17.77
C ASP A 164 -13.99 18.57 -18.02
N ARG A 165 -14.04 17.31 -18.48
CA ARG A 165 -15.32 16.64 -18.74
C ARG A 165 -16.09 16.37 -17.44
N LEU A 166 -15.39 15.94 -16.40
CA LEU A 166 -15.96 15.72 -15.06
C LEU A 166 -16.49 17.02 -14.46
N ALA A 167 -15.77 18.12 -14.61
CA ALA A 167 -16.18 19.43 -14.11
C ALA A 167 -17.54 19.87 -14.70
N LEU A 168 -17.77 19.65 -15.99
CA LEU A 168 -19.06 19.92 -16.63
C LEU A 168 -20.20 19.07 -16.05
N ILE A 169 -19.96 17.76 -15.89
CA ILE A 169 -20.96 16.81 -15.38
C ILE A 169 -21.30 17.12 -13.92
N ILE A 170 -20.28 17.35 -13.08
CA ILE A 170 -20.46 17.67 -11.66
C ILE A 170 -21.19 19.00 -11.53
N THR A 171 -20.84 20.01 -12.31
CA THR A 171 -21.53 21.31 -12.30
C THR A 171 -23.01 21.15 -12.64
N ALA A 172 -23.35 20.37 -13.67
CA ALA A 172 -24.73 20.09 -14.04
C ALA A 172 -25.50 19.34 -12.94
N PHE A 173 -24.88 18.32 -12.33
CA PHE A 173 -25.46 17.60 -11.20
C PHE A 173 -25.71 18.53 -10.00
N GLN A 174 -24.72 19.35 -9.65
CA GLN A 174 -24.83 20.31 -8.56
C GLN A 174 -25.94 21.34 -8.83
N ALA A 175 -26.05 21.85 -10.07
CA ALA A 175 -27.11 22.77 -10.46
C ALA A 175 -28.50 22.14 -10.29
N ARG A 176 -28.68 20.87 -10.69
CA ARG A 176 -29.95 20.15 -10.52
C ARG A 176 -30.28 19.93 -9.04
N SER A 177 -29.30 19.51 -8.24
CA SER A 177 -29.46 19.29 -6.79
C SER A 177 -29.81 20.59 -6.07
N ARG A 178 -29.10 21.69 -6.34
CA ARG A 178 -29.42 23.02 -5.79
C ARG A 178 -30.80 23.48 -6.23
N GLY A 179 -31.18 23.25 -7.49
CA GLY A 179 -32.51 23.57 -8.01
C GLY A 179 -33.64 22.78 -7.34
N LEU A 180 -33.41 21.51 -6.99
CA LEU A 180 -34.39 20.72 -6.22
C LEU A 180 -34.54 21.27 -4.79
N LEU A 181 -33.43 21.52 -4.09
CA LEU A 181 -33.45 22.07 -2.74
C LEU A 181 -34.15 23.44 -2.69
N ALA A 182 -33.85 24.32 -3.65
CA ALA A 182 -34.48 25.64 -3.75
C ALA A 182 -36.00 25.55 -3.97
N ARG A 183 -36.47 24.60 -4.80
CA ARG A 183 -37.92 24.39 -5.01
C ARG A 183 -38.62 23.84 -3.78
N ILE A 184 -38.00 22.92 -3.06
CA ILE A 184 -38.54 22.39 -1.79
C ILE A 184 -38.67 23.53 -0.77
N GLU A 185 -37.63 24.36 -0.63
CA GLU A 185 -37.67 25.48 0.30
C GLU A 185 -38.68 26.56 -0.13
N PHE A 186 -38.79 26.80 -1.44
CA PHE A 186 -39.81 27.70 -1.98
C PHE A 186 -41.23 27.21 -1.69
N GLN A 187 -41.51 25.91 -1.84
CA GLN A 187 -42.82 25.36 -1.52
C GLN A 187 -43.17 25.59 -0.04
N LYS A 188 -42.22 25.35 0.88
CA LYS A 188 -42.44 25.66 2.31
C LYS A 188 -42.75 27.14 2.55
N MET A 189 -42.13 28.06 1.81
CA MET A 189 -42.43 29.48 1.92
C MET A 189 -43.84 29.83 1.43
N VAL A 190 -44.28 29.20 0.33
CA VAL A 190 -45.66 29.34 -0.19
C VAL A 190 -46.66 28.78 0.81
N ASP A 191 -46.43 27.56 1.32
CA ASP A 191 -47.32 26.92 2.29
C ASP A 191 -47.42 27.75 3.59
N ARG A 192 -46.30 28.32 4.06
CA ARG A 192 -46.30 29.25 5.21
C ARG A 192 -47.13 30.49 4.93
N ARG A 193 -47.03 31.08 3.73
CA ARG A 193 -47.80 32.27 3.34
C ARG A 193 -49.30 31.97 3.34
N ASP A 194 -49.72 30.84 2.77
CA ASP A 194 -51.13 30.46 2.71
C ASP A 194 -51.67 30.12 4.11
N ALA A 195 -50.89 29.38 4.91
CA ALA A 195 -51.22 29.08 6.30
C ALA A 195 -51.40 30.37 7.13
N LEU A 196 -50.57 31.40 6.93
CA LEU A 196 -50.73 32.69 7.60
C LEU A 196 -52.08 33.35 7.29
N LEU A 197 -52.51 33.34 6.03
CA LEU A 197 -53.81 33.90 5.63
C LEU A 197 -54.97 33.12 6.27
N VAL A 198 -54.89 31.79 6.24
CA VAL A 198 -55.89 30.90 6.84
C VAL A 198 -55.96 31.11 8.36
N ILE A 199 -54.82 31.22 9.04
CA ILE A 199 -54.76 31.49 10.50
C ILE A 199 -55.40 32.85 10.81
N GLN A 200 -55.02 33.90 10.08
CA GLN A 200 -55.59 35.24 10.29
C GLN A 200 -57.11 35.26 10.12
N TRP A 201 -57.61 34.61 9.08
CA TRP A 201 -59.05 34.52 8.84
C TRP A 201 -59.75 33.68 9.91
N ASN A 202 -59.20 32.50 10.26
CA ASN A 202 -59.78 31.63 11.28
C ASN A 202 -59.81 32.29 12.66
N ILE A 203 -58.79 33.06 13.04
CA ILE A 203 -58.80 33.80 14.32
C ILE A 203 -59.96 34.81 14.32
N ARG A 204 -60.16 35.56 13.24
CA ARG A 204 -61.28 36.51 13.12
C ARG A 204 -62.63 35.79 13.17
N ALA A 205 -62.80 34.71 12.42
CA ALA A 205 -64.02 33.90 12.41
C ALA A 205 -64.29 33.26 13.78
N PHE A 206 -63.28 32.70 14.43
CA PHE A 206 -63.37 32.11 15.76
C PHE A 206 -63.77 33.15 16.79
N MET A 207 -63.21 34.36 16.75
CA MET A 207 -63.61 35.44 17.66
C MET A 207 -65.08 35.83 17.51
N GLY A 208 -65.66 35.70 16.30
CA GLY A 208 -67.09 35.86 16.07
C GLY A 208 -67.95 34.70 16.60
N VAL A 209 -67.48 33.46 16.42
CA VAL A 209 -68.28 32.25 16.71
C VAL A 209 -68.09 31.70 18.14
N LYS A 210 -67.01 32.05 18.86
CA LYS A 210 -66.68 31.48 20.18
C LYS A 210 -67.79 31.64 21.23
N ASN A 211 -68.59 32.69 21.12
CA ASN A 211 -69.67 32.97 22.06
C ASN A 211 -71.03 32.37 21.63
N TRP A 212 -71.10 31.78 20.43
CA TRP A 212 -72.33 31.19 19.89
C TRP A 212 -72.77 29.95 20.71
N PRO A 213 -74.05 29.84 21.13
CA PRO A 213 -74.50 28.77 22.02
C PRO A 213 -74.25 27.35 21.50
N TRP A 214 -74.45 27.12 20.19
CA TRP A 214 -74.21 25.82 19.56
C TRP A 214 -72.72 25.39 19.60
N MET A 215 -71.79 26.33 19.45
CA MET A 215 -70.35 26.03 19.52
C MET A 215 -69.92 25.64 20.95
N LYS A 216 -70.50 26.28 21.98
CA LYS A 216 -70.27 25.93 23.39
C LYS A 216 -70.76 24.53 23.73
N LEU A 217 -71.87 24.10 23.15
CA LEU A 217 -72.40 22.74 23.33
C LEU A 217 -71.44 21.70 22.73
N TYR A 218 -70.97 21.93 21.50
CA TYR A 218 -70.02 21.03 20.83
C TYR A 218 -68.72 20.80 21.64
N PHE A 219 -68.12 21.86 22.17
CA PHE A 219 -66.89 21.74 22.98
C PHE A 219 -67.08 20.94 24.28
N LYS A 220 -68.29 20.94 24.86
CA LYS A 220 -68.61 20.10 26.03
C LYS A 220 -68.78 18.62 25.68
N ILE A 221 -69.27 18.32 24.48
CA ILE A 221 -69.58 16.96 24.05
C ILE A 221 -68.34 16.27 23.44
N LYS A 222 -67.50 17.00 22.69
CA LYS A 222 -66.35 16.42 21.96
C LYS A 222 -65.38 15.58 22.83
N PRO A 223 -64.96 15.99 24.04
CA PRO A 223 -64.05 15.20 24.88
C PRO A 223 -64.61 13.85 25.31
N LEU A 224 -65.94 13.68 25.30
CA LEU A 224 -66.62 12.44 25.65
C LEU A 224 -66.57 11.39 24.53
N LEU A 225 -66.07 11.76 23.33
CA LEU A 225 -65.99 10.90 22.13
C LEU A 225 -64.56 10.35 21.87
N LYS A 226 -63.65 10.43 22.86
CA LYS A 226 -62.21 10.07 22.75
C LYS A 226 -61.91 8.62 22.33
N SER A 227 -62.86 7.69 22.40
CA SER A 227 -62.65 6.27 22.14
C SER A 227 -62.19 5.96 20.70
N ALA A 228 -62.63 6.76 19.71
CA ALA A 228 -62.29 6.54 18.31
C ALA A 228 -60.88 7.00 17.92
N GLU A 229 -60.31 7.99 18.64
CA GLU A 229 -58.93 8.45 18.39
C GLU A 229 -57.91 7.46 18.95
N THR A 230 -58.17 6.91 20.14
CA THR A 230 -57.28 5.92 20.77
C THR A 230 -57.14 4.62 19.97
N GLU A 231 -58.17 4.24 19.21
CA GLU A 231 -58.13 3.02 18.38
C GLU A 231 -57.22 3.19 17.15
N LYS A 232 -57.22 4.38 16.53
CA LYS A 232 -56.31 4.71 15.42
C LYS A 232 -54.85 4.78 15.88
N GLU A 233 -54.59 5.37 17.04
CA GLU A 233 -53.25 5.40 17.63
C GLU A 233 -52.72 3.99 17.91
N MET A 234 -53.57 3.11 18.45
CA MET A 234 -53.21 1.72 18.70
C MET A 234 -52.91 0.94 17.41
N ALA A 235 -53.63 1.21 16.32
CA ALA A 235 -53.35 0.61 15.01
C ALA A 235 -51.98 1.04 14.47
N ASN A 236 -51.66 2.34 14.55
CA ASN A 236 -50.36 2.86 14.12
C ASN A 236 -49.20 2.28 14.94
N MET A 237 -49.34 2.22 16.27
CA MET A 237 -48.31 1.62 17.13
C MET A 237 -48.06 0.14 16.82
N LYS A 238 -49.12 -0.62 16.50
CA LYS A 238 -48.97 -2.04 16.10
C LYS A 238 -48.18 -2.18 14.80
N GLU A 239 -48.41 -1.31 13.83
CA GLU A 239 -47.68 -1.32 12.57
C GLU A 239 -46.19 -0.98 12.77
N GLU A 240 -45.89 0.05 13.56
CA GLU A 240 -44.52 0.45 13.90
C GLU A 240 -43.78 -0.66 14.66
N PHE A 241 -44.45 -1.31 15.61
CA PHE A 241 -43.90 -2.43 16.36
C PHE A 241 -43.52 -3.61 15.45
N LEU A 242 -44.39 -3.95 14.47
CA LEU A 242 -44.11 -5.03 13.52
C LEU A 242 -42.90 -4.72 12.64
N LYS A 243 -42.81 -3.49 12.11
CA LYS A 243 -41.65 -3.05 11.30
C LYS A 243 -40.35 -3.09 12.11
N LEU A 244 -40.39 -2.64 13.36
CA LEU A 244 -39.22 -2.66 14.24
C LEU A 244 -38.78 -4.09 14.56
N LYS A 245 -39.73 -4.98 14.84
CA LYS A 245 -39.46 -6.40 15.13
C LYS A 245 -38.82 -7.11 13.93
N GLU A 246 -39.30 -6.85 12.71
CA GLU A 246 -38.73 -7.42 11.50
C GLU A 246 -37.31 -6.89 11.22
N ALA A 247 -37.10 -5.57 11.35
CA ALA A 247 -35.78 -4.96 11.21
C ALA A 247 -34.78 -5.50 12.25
N TYR A 248 -35.23 -5.69 13.49
CA TYR A 248 -34.41 -6.26 14.56
C TYR A 248 -34.01 -7.71 14.23
N ALA A 249 -34.95 -8.55 13.83
CA ALA A 249 -34.67 -9.94 13.46
C ALA A 249 -33.65 -10.04 12.30
N LYS A 250 -33.81 -9.19 11.26
CA LYS A 250 -32.87 -9.13 10.13
C LYS A 250 -31.47 -8.67 10.56
N SER A 251 -31.40 -7.69 11.46
CA SER A 251 -30.13 -7.21 12.00
C SER A 251 -29.44 -8.26 12.86
N GLU A 252 -30.21 -8.99 13.69
CA GLU A 252 -29.68 -10.05 14.55
C GLU A 252 -29.12 -11.21 13.72
N ALA A 253 -29.83 -11.63 12.67
CA ALA A 253 -29.37 -12.66 11.74
C ALA A 253 -28.05 -12.26 11.07
N ARG A 254 -27.97 -11.03 10.54
CA ARG A 254 -26.74 -10.50 9.92
C ARG A 254 -25.58 -10.42 10.92
N ARG A 255 -25.85 -10.05 12.18
CA ARG A 255 -24.82 -10.01 13.23
C ARG A 255 -24.23 -11.40 13.47
N LYS A 256 -25.09 -12.43 13.60
CA LYS A 256 -24.64 -13.82 13.80
C LYS A 256 -23.78 -14.32 12.63
N GLU A 257 -24.20 -14.07 11.38
CA GLU A 257 -23.41 -14.44 10.20
C GLU A 257 -22.02 -13.78 10.16
N LEU A 258 -21.93 -12.51 10.60
CA LEU A 258 -20.66 -11.79 10.65
C LEU A 258 -19.77 -12.28 11.80
N GLU A 259 -20.35 -12.64 12.94
CA GLU A 259 -19.63 -13.22 14.08
C GLU A 259 -19.02 -14.58 13.70
N GLU A 260 -19.78 -15.44 13.01
CA GLU A 260 -19.28 -16.73 12.51
C GLU A 260 -18.09 -16.54 11.55
N LYS A 261 -18.19 -15.61 10.61
CA LYS A 261 -17.09 -15.27 9.69
C LYS A 261 -15.86 -14.72 10.43
N MET A 262 -16.07 -13.91 11.47
CA MET A 262 -14.99 -13.35 12.27
C MET A 262 -14.25 -14.44 13.05
N VAL A 263 -14.96 -15.42 13.59
CA VAL A 263 -14.34 -16.58 14.26
C VAL A 263 -13.48 -17.39 13.28
N SER A 264 -13.99 -17.68 12.07
CA SER A 264 -13.22 -18.37 11.03
C SER A 264 -11.93 -17.63 10.67
N LEU A 265 -12.01 -16.32 10.45
CA LEU A 265 -10.84 -15.50 10.11
C LEU A 265 -9.81 -15.42 11.26
N LEU A 266 -10.28 -15.39 12.51
CA LEU A 266 -9.39 -15.42 13.67
C LEU A 266 -8.69 -16.76 13.80
N GLN A 267 -9.38 -17.87 13.51
CA GLN A 267 -8.79 -19.20 13.49
C GLN A 267 -7.73 -19.31 12.38
N GLU A 268 -8.05 -18.92 11.15
CA GLU A 268 -7.08 -18.90 10.04
C GLU A 268 -5.83 -18.06 10.35
N LYS A 269 -6.02 -16.90 10.99
CA LYS A 269 -4.90 -16.06 11.43
C LYS A 269 -4.02 -16.78 12.45
N ASN A 270 -4.61 -17.42 13.45
CA ASN A 270 -3.88 -18.13 14.48
C ASN A 270 -3.15 -19.36 13.90
N ASP A 271 -3.78 -20.09 12.99
CA ASP A 271 -3.19 -21.24 12.30
C ASP A 271 -1.99 -20.81 11.44
N LEU A 272 -2.11 -19.71 10.69
CA LEU A 272 -0.99 -19.14 9.94
C LEU A 272 0.14 -18.66 10.85
N GLN A 273 -0.18 -18.03 11.99
CA GLN A 273 0.82 -17.60 12.96
C GLN A 273 1.57 -18.79 13.57
N LEU A 274 0.86 -19.87 13.90
CA LEU A 274 1.48 -21.10 14.38
C LEU A 274 2.37 -21.74 13.29
N ALA A 275 1.89 -21.80 12.04
CA ALA A 275 2.66 -22.30 10.92
C ALA A 275 3.96 -21.50 10.71
N VAL A 276 3.89 -20.16 10.80
CA VAL A 276 5.09 -19.30 10.74
C VAL A 276 6.04 -19.61 11.89
N GLN A 277 5.56 -19.73 13.14
CA GLN A 277 6.41 -20.08 14.28
C GLN A 277 7.12 -21.43 14.09
N THR A 278 6.40 -22.46 13.62
CA THR A 278 7.00 -23.78 13.36
C THR A 278 8.05 -23.74 12.26
N GLN A 279 7.85 -22.88 11.23
CA GLN A 279 8.84 -22.67 10.18
C GLN A 279 10.06 -21.92 10.71
N GLU A 280 9.89 -20.92 11.58
CA GLU A 280 10.99 -20.23 12.25
C GLU A 280 11.82 -21.19 13.10
N ASP A 281 11.19 -22.04 13.91
CA ASP A 281 11.89 -23.05 14.72
C ASP A 281 12.66 -24.04 13.82
N THR A 282 12.07 -24.47 12.71
CA THR A 282 12.74 -25.35 11.72
C THR A 282 13.95 -24.67 11.07
N ILE A 283 13.87 -23.35 10.84
CA ILE A 283 14.98 -22.56 10.32
C ILE A 283 16.10 -22.48 11.36
N VAL A 284 15.77 -22.23 12.63
CA VAL A 284 16.77 -22.22 13.73
C VAL A 284 17.48 -23.57 13.83
N ASP A 285 16.76 -24.69 13.79
CA ASP A 285 17.35 -26.04 13.79
C ASP A 285 18.27 -26.28 12.58
N ALA A 286 17.92 -25.72 11.40
CA ALA A 286 18.76 -25.79 10.22
C ALA A 286 20.01 -24.90 10.35
N GLU A 287 19.89 -23.71 10.95
CA GLU A 287 20.99 -22.81 11.23
C GLU A 287 22.00 -23.43 12.21
N GLU A 288 21.52 -24.05 13.30
CA GLU A 288 22.39 -24.75 14.25
C GLU A 288 23.17 -25.91 13.59
N ARG A 289 22.52 -26.69 12.74
CA ARG A 289 23.19 -27.74 11.95
C ARG A 289 24.24 -27.16 11.00
N CYS A 290 23.92 -26.06 10.32
CA CYS A 290 24.86 -25.35 9.47
C CYS A 290 26.07 -24.83 10.26
N GLU A 291 25.86 -24.21 11.43
CA GLU A 291 26.96 -23.78 12.30
C GLU A 291 27.83 -24.95 12.76
N GLY A 292 27.22 -26.08 13.11
CA GLY A 292 27.94 -27.30 13.49
C GLY A 292 28.84 -27.80 12.35
N LEU A 293 28.33 -27.85 11.13
CA LEU A 293 29.10 -28.21 9.94
C LEU A 293 30.22 -27.22 9.65
N ILE A 294 29.99 -25.92 9.82
CA ILE A 294 31.03 -24.89 9.65
C ILE A 294 32.17 -25.10 10.65
N LYS A 295 31.85 -25.38 11.93
CA LYS A 295 32.87 -25.68 12.95
C LYS A 295 33.68 -26.92 12.62
N SER A 296 33.01 -28.00 12.19
CA SER A 296 33.66 -29.23 11.75
C SER A 296 34.57 -29.00 10.54
N LYS A 297 34.09 -28.24 9.55
CA LYS A 297 34.86 -27.85 8.37
C LYS A 297 36.14 -27.11 8.75
N ILE A 298 36.08 -26.12 9.65
CA ILE A 298 37.27 -25.38 10.11
C ILE A 298 38.28 -26.33 10.78
N GLN A 299 37.83 -27.28 11.59
CA GLN A 299 38.70 -28.27 12.22
C GLN A 299 39.34 -29.22 11.21
N LEU A 300 38.57 -29.66 10.22
CA LEU A 300 39.07 -30.52 9.15
C LEU A 300 40.05 -29.78 8.24
N GLU A 301 39.80 -28.52 7.92
CA GLU A 301 40.74 -27.68 7.17
C GLU A 301 42.04 -27.44 7.93
N ALA A 302 41.99 -27.25 9.25
CA ALA A 302 43.19 -27.14 10.08
C ALA A 302 44.00 -28.43 10.10
N LYS A 303 43.33 -29.59 10.28
CA LYS A 303 43.97 -30.91 10.22
C LYS A 303 44.55 -31.21 8.84
N ALA A 304 43.83 -30.83 7.78
CA ALA A 304 44.32 -30.99 6.42
C ALA A 304 45.62 -30.22 6.24
N LYS A 305 45.66 -28.93 6.62
CA LYS A 305 46.89 -28.11 6.56
C LYS A 305 48.04 -28.72 7.34
N GLU A 306 47.82 -29.14 8.58
CA GLU A 306 48.85 -29.78 9.40
C GLU A 306 49.39 -31.06 8.76
N LEU A 307 48.52 -31.88 8.17
CA LEU A 307 48.93 -33.09 7.44
C LEU A 307 49.68 -32.77 6.15
N THR A 308 49.30 -31.70 5.44
CA THR A 308 50.01 -31.24 4.24
C THR A 308 51.42 -30.77 4.59
N GLU A 309 51.56 -29.93 5.63
CA GLU A 309 52.88 -29.45 6.11
C GLU A 309 53.77 -30.63 6.53
N ARG A 310 53.22 -31.61 7.26
CA ARG A 310 53.97 -32.82 7.64
C ARG A 310 54.36 -33.70 6.45
N LEU A 311 53.54 -33.76 5.41
CA LEU A 311 53.85 -34.51 4.20
C LEU A 311 55.01 -33.84 3.45
N GLU A 312 54.98 -32.51 3.34
CA GLU A 312 56.05 -31.71 2.73
C GLU A 312 57.38 -31.93 3.48
N ASP A 313 57.37 -31.91 4.82
CA ASP A 313 58.57 -32.20 5.64
C ASP A 313 59.14 -33.61 5.38
N GLU A 314 58.29 -34.64 5.31
CA GLU A 314 58.71 -36.02 5.04
C GLU A 314 59.20 -36.22 3.59
N GLU A 315 58.61 -35.51 2.62
CA GLU A 315 59.08 -35.49 1.23
C GLU A 315 60.47 -34.85 1.12
N GLU A 316 60.72 -33.75 1.82
CA GLU A 316 62.05 -33.14 1.94
C GLU A 316 63.04 -34.13 2.55
N MET A 317 62.71 -34.75 3.69
CA MET A 317 63.57 -35.75 4.35
C MET A 317 63.86 -36.96 3.46
N ASN A 318 62.88 -37.47 2.72
CA ASN A 318 63.08 -38.58 1.78
C ASN A 318 63.96 -38.17 0.58
N SER A 319 63.80 -36.94 0.08
CA SER A 319 64.67 -36.39 -0.96
C SER A 319 66.13 -36.26 -0.47
N GLU A 320 66.34 -35.86 0.78
CA GLU A 320 67.67 -35.82 1.38
C GLU A 320 68.27 -37.22 1.57
N LEU A 321 67.49 -38.19 2.04
CA LEU A 321 67.94 -39.56 2.24
C LEU A 321 68.26 -40.25 0.92
N THR A 322 67.45 -40.04 -0.12
CA THR A 322 67.75 -40.54 -1.46
C THR A 322 69.00 -39.88 -2.05
N ALA A 323 69.22 -38.58 -1.82
CA ALA A 323 70.46 -37.90 -2.20
C ALA A 323 71.69 -38.45 -1.43
N LYS A 324 71.57 -38.68 -0.11
CA LYS A 324 72.63 -39.30 0.72
C LYS A 324 72.92 -40.74 0.29
N LYS A 325 71.88 -41.52 -0.04
CA LYS A 325 72.02 -42.88 -0.56
C LYS A 325 72.79 -42.88 -1.88
N ARG A 326 72.45 -42.00 -2.83
CA ARG A 326 73.21 -41.86 -4.09
C ARG A 326 74.68 -41.54 -3.85
N LYS A 327 74.99 -40.59 -2.95
CA LYS A 327 76.38 -40.27 -2.58
C LYS A 327 77.14 -41.47 -2.01
N LEU A 328 76.51 -42.27 -1.14
CA LEU A 328 77.12 -43.47 -0.57
C LEU A 328 77.27 -44.61 -1.59
N GLU A 329 76.32 -44.74 -2.53
CA GLU A 329 76.44 -45.67 -3.66
C GLU A 329 77.61 -45.26 -4.58
N ASP A 330 77.79 -43.97 -4.82
CA ASP A 330 78.93 -43.43 -5.58
C ASP A 330 80.26 -43.71 -4.83
N GLU A 331 80.33 -43.47 -3.51
CA GLU A 331 81.51 -43.73 -2.67
C GLU A 331 81.88 -45.22 -2.52
N CYS A 332 80.93 -46.14 -2.66
CA CYS A 332 81.18 -47.59 -2.67
C CYS A 332 81.55 -48.15 -4.06
N SER A 333 81.45 -47.32 -5.10
CA SER A 333 81.73 -47.70 -6.49
C SER A 333 83.13 -47.29 -6.99
N GLU A 334 83.89 -46.55 -6.17
CA GLU A 334 85.35 -46.37 -6.26
C GLU A 334 86.08 -47.43 -5.42
#